data_AF-A0A137NX44-F1
#
_entry.id   AF-A0A137NX44-F1
#
_cell.length_a   1.000
_cell.length_b   1.000
_cell.length_c   1.000
_cell.angle_alpha   90.00
_cell.angle_beta   90.00
_cell.angle_gamma   90.00
#
_symmetry.space_group_name_H-M   'P 1'
#
loop_
_entity.id
_entity.type
_entity.pdbx_description
1 polymer ?
#
loop_
_entity_poly.entity_id
_entity_poly.type
_entity_poly.pdbx_seq_one_letter_code
_entity_poly.pdbx_strand_id
1 'polypeptide(L)'
;MWCRKSFFEHAHKISRSGLSSFFRGAGASNFFEKELKYVIQTQVPGFSKNEIKVKFHPEQQQLSISGRPDYAKLKDQHPELFESFNNGFDHYNNFGRGSEFWHQSDKLTFLNEAIPQPFERTFQFPTKITPDTIEVSLERGILNVNVPKHGEGNWPKNIEIKEV
;
A
#
# COMPACT_ATOMS: atom_id res chain seq x y z
N MET A 1 -7.23 15.57 30.53
CA MET A 1 -6.82 14.23 30.04
C MET A 1 -7.93 13.67 29.14
N TRP A 2 -8.03 14.15 27.90
CA TRP A 2 -9.09 13.76 26.94
C TRP A 2 -8.50 13.69 25.53
N CYS A 3 -9.06 12.81 24.70
CA CYS A 3 -8.77 12.58 23.28
C CYS A 3 -7.67 11.55 22.93
N ARG A 4 -7.91 10.28 23.26
CA ARG A 4 -7.28 9.11 22.57
C ARG A 4 -8.30 8.11 22.00
N LYS A 5 -9.61 8.37 22.13
CA LYS A 5 -10.66 7.44 21.67
C LYS A 5 -10.94 7.50 20.15
N SER A 6 -10.56 8.58 19.46
CA SER A 6 -10.87 8.78 18.03
C SER A 6 -10.09 7.85 17.08
N PHE A 7 -8.85 7.49 17.43
CA PHE A 7 -7.96 6.75 16.54
C PHE A 7 -8.46 5.32 16.23
N PHE A 8 -9.00 4.62 17.23
CA PHE A 8 -9.42 3.22 17.07
C PHE A 8 -10.79 3.03 16.41
N GLU A 9 -11.72 3.99 16.51
CA GLU A 9 -13.01 3.90 15.79
C GLU A 9 -12.85 4.11 14.28
N HIS A 10 -11.79 4.80 13.83
CA HIS A 10 -11.50 5.03 12.42
C HIS A 10 -10.65 3.92 11.77
N ALA A 11 -9.91 3.12 12.54
CA ALA A 11 -9.09 2.03 12.00
C ALA A 11 -9.92 0.97 11.26
N HIS A 12 -11.19 0.76 11.65
CA HIS A 12 -12.13 -0.10 10.92
C HIS A 12 -12.55 0.46 9.55
N LYS A 13 -12.39 1.77 9.31
CA LYS A 13 -12.67 2.43 8.01
C LYS A 13 -11.48 2.42 7.05
N ILE A 14 -10.27 2.11 7.53
CA ILE A 14 -9.06 1.91 6.70
C ILE A 14 -9.19 0.64 5.81
N SER A 15 -10.30 -0.11 5.90
CA SER A 15 -10.39 -1.43 5.30
C SER A 15 -11.66 -1.78 4.51
N ARG A 16 -12.84 -1.16 4.66
CA ARG A 16 -14.11 -1.78 4.17
C ARG A 16 -14.90 -1.05 3.09
N SER A 17 -14.26 -0.48 2.06
CA SER A 17 -14.97 -0.19 0.80
C SER A 17 -14.49 -1.16 -0.29
N GLY A 18 -15.08 -2.36 -0.33
CA GLY A 18 -14.92 -3.33 -1.41
C GLY A 18 -14.40 -4.70 -0.95
N LEU A 19 -15.31 -5.62 -0.64
CA LEU A 19 -15.04 -7.00 -0.23
C LEU A 19 -14.41 -7.89 -1.33
N SER A 20 -13.86 -7.31 -2.40
CA SER A 20 -13.18 -8.03 -3.50
C SER A 20 -11.66 -7.81 -3.56
N SER A 21 -11.11 -6.88 -2.76
CA SER A 21 -9.69 -6.47 -2.87
C SER A 21 -8.77 -7.04 -1.77
N PHE A 22 -9.30 -7.92 -0.90
CA PHE A 22 -8.61 -8.34 0.32
C PHE A 22 -7.49 -9.38 0.16
N PHE A 23 -7.29 -9.99 -1.02
CA PHE A 23 -6.32 -11.09 -1.17
C PHE A 23 -5.39 -11.02 -2.39
N ARG A 24 -5.18 -9.84 -3.01
CA ARG A 24 -4.13 -9.70 -4.04
C ARG A 24 -3.09 -8.67 -3.64
N GLY A 25 -1.92 -9.16 -3.23
CA GLY A 25 -0.64 -8.44 -3.24
C GLY A 25 -0.54 -7.18 -2.42
N ALA A 26 -1.51 -6.87 -1.58
CA ALA A 26 -1.67 -5.52 -1.08
C ALA A 26 -0.57 -5.20 -0.05
N GLY A 27 0.44 -4.44 -0.49
CA GLY A 27 1.69 -4.22 0.22
C GLY A 27 1.48 -3.94 1.70
N ALA A 28 2.24 -4.64 2.56
CA ALA A 28 2.16 -4.48 4.00
C ALA A 28 2.38 -3.00 4.33
N SER A 29 1.40 -2.39 5.00
CA SER A 29 1.38 -0.94 5.19
C SER A 29 1.14 -0.58 6.64
N ASN A 30 1.93 0.37 7.14
CA ASN A 30 1.73 1.01 8.43
C ASN A 30 1.16 2.41 8.20
N PHE A 31 0.25 2.82 9.07
CA PHE A 31 -0.34 4.17 9.09
C PHE A 31 -0.18 4.77 10.48
N PHE A 32 0.48 5.92 10.56
CA PHE A 32 0.69 6.65 11.80
C PHE A 32 0.05 8.02 11.71
N GLU A 33 -0.77 8.35 12.71
CA GLU A 33 -1.22 9.72 12.94
C GLU A 33 -0.28 10.39 13.95
N LYS A 34 0.35 11.49 13.53
CA LYS A 34 1.10 12.40 14.41
C LYS A 34 0.31 13.69 14.56
N GLU A 35 0.78 14.57 15.43
CA GLU A 35 0.12 15.84 15.69
C GLU A 35 -0.06 16.67 14.41
N LEU A 36 1.00 16.92 13.64
CA LEU A 36 0.96 17.81 12.47
C LEU A 36 0.85 17.09 11.12
N LYS A 37 0.98 15.76 11.09
CA LYS A 37 1.02 14.99 9.84
C LYS A 37 0.59 13.54 10.01
N TYR A 38 0.20 12.92 8.91
CA TYR A 38 0.10 11.47 8.78
C TYR A 38 1.37 10.92 8.11
N VAL A 39 1.77 9.71 8.50
CA VAL A 39 2.90 8.99 7.90
C VAL A 39 2.41 7.61 7.47
N ILE A 40 2.58 7.30 6.19
CA ILE A 40 2.25 6.00 5.61
C ILE A 40 3.55 5.36 5.15
N GLN A 41 3.74 4.09 5.51
CA GLN A 41 4.88 3.29 5.06
C GLN A 41 4.36 2.02 4.43
N THR A 42 4.57 1.85 3.13
CA THR A 42 4.10 0.68 2.37
C THR A 42 5.28 -0.10 1.82
N GLN A 43 5.37 -1.38 2.17
CA GLN A 43 6.38 -2.29 1.65
C GLN A 43 6.03 -2.68 0.22
N VAL A 44 6.94 -2.38 -0.71
CA VAL A 44 6.82 -2.59 -2.15
C VAL A 44 8.13 -3.11 -2.75
N PRO A 45 8.73 -4.19 -2.19
CA PRO A 45 9.97 -4.74 -2.74
C PRO A 45 9.76 -5.21 -4.18
N GLY A 46 10.77 -5.00 -5.03
CA GLY A 46 10.73 -5.39 -6.44
C GLY A 46 10.03 -4.40 -7.38
N PHE A 47 9.36 -3.37 -6.85
CA PHE A 47 8.74 -2.33 -7.67
C PHE A 47 9.69 -1.17 -7.93
N SER A 48 9.70 -0.71 -9.18
CA SER A 48 10.32 0.53 -9.61
C SER A 48 9.35 1.72 -9.54
N LYS A 49 9.89 2.94 -9.49
CA LYS A 49 9.10 4.17 -9.27
C LYS A 49 7.96 4.35 -10.29
N ASN A 50 8.18 3.97 -11.55
CA ASN A 50 7.20 4.07 -12.63
C ASN A 50 6.09 3.01 -12.56
N GLU A 51 6.29 1.92 -11.81
CA GLU A 51 5.29 0.86 -11.60
C GLU A 51 4.34 1.19 -10.45
N ILE A 52 4.65 2.20 -9.64
CA ILE A 52 3.87 2.63 -8.47
C ILE A 52 3.15 3.95 -8.78
N LYS A 53 1.88 4.03 -8.39
CA LYS A 53 1.04 5.22 -8.54
C LYS A 53 0.45 5.60 -7.19
N VAL A 54 0.65 6.86 -6.80
CA VAL A 54 0.03 7.47 -5.62
C VAL A 54 -0.95 8.53 -6.12
N LYS A 55 -2.20 8.45 -5.69
CA LYS A 55 -3.27 9.39 -6.08
C LYS A 55 -4.00 9.88 -4.84
N PHE A 56 -4.31 11.16 -4.81
CA PHE A 56 -5.21 11.72 -3.81
C PHE A 56 -6.55 12.09 -4.46
N HIS A 57 -7.64 11.73 -3.79
CA HIS A 57 -9.03 11.97 -4.19
C HIS A 57 -9.64 12.98 -3.21
N PRO A 58 -9.67 14.28 -3.54
CA PRO A 58 -10.12 15.33 -2.61
C PRO A 58 -11.56 15.17 -2.14
N GLU A 59 -12.46 14.71 -3.01
CA GLU A 59 -13.88 14.53 -2.72
C GLU A 59 -14.13 13.56 -1.55
N GLN A 60 -13.29 12.53 -1.43
CA GLN A 60 -13.41 11.48 -0.42
C GLN A 60 -12.35 11.60 0.68
N GLN A 61 -11.48 12.62 0.58
CA GLN A 61 -10.34 12.82 1.46
C GLN A 61 -9.48 11.55 1.60
N GLN A 62 -9.18 10.93 0.46
CA GLN A 62 -8.62 9.59 0.39
C GLN A 62 -7.36 9.55 -0.48
N LEU A 63 -6.34 8.81 -0.04
CA LEU A 63 -5.13 8.53 -0.82
C LEU A 63 -5.08 7.07 -1.22
N SER A 64 -4.90 6.78 -2.51
CA SER A 64 -4.67 5.44 -3.03
C SER A 64 -3.23 5.25 -3.48
N ILE A 65 -2.67 4.09 -3.15
CA ILE A 65 -1.35 3.60 -3.54
C ILE A 65 -1.59 2.32 -4.30
N SER A 66 -1.21 2.29 -5.57
CA SER A 66 -1.32 1.09 -6.41
C SER A 66 0.00 0.80 -7.10
N GLY A 67 0.21 -0.47 -7.45
CA GLY A 67 1.35 -0.86 -8.26
C GLY A 67 1.04 -2.09 -9.11
N ARG A 68 1.67 -2.15 -10.28
CA ARG A 68 1.64 -3.30 -11.18
C ARG A 68 3.05 -3.61 -11.66
N PRO A 69 3.56 -4.82 -11.42
CA PRO A 69 4.88 -5.19 -11.94
C PRO A 69 4.88 -5.24 -13.47
N ASP A 70 5.99 -4.87 -14.07
CA ASP A 70 6.28 -5.15 -15.47
C ASP A 70 6.64 -6.63 -15.62
N TYR A 71 5.63 -7.43 -15.98
CA TYR A 71 5.80 -8.87 -16.15
C TYR A 71 6.74 -9.24 -17.31
N ALA A 72 6.88 -8.40 -18.33
CA ALA A 72 7.83 -8.67 -19.42
C ALA A 72 9.26 -8.57 -18.89
N LYS A 73 9.57 -7.47 -18.18
CA LYS A 73 10.85 -7.30 -17.51
C LYS A 73 11.13 -8.40 -16.48
N LEU A 74 10.14 -8.75 -15.64
CA LEU A 74 10.31 -9.82 -14.65
C LEU A 74 10.59 -11.16 -15.32
N LYS A 75 9.93 -11.46 -16.46
CA LYS A 75 10.17 -12.69 -17.23
C LYS A 75 11.55 -12.72 -17.84
N ASP A 76 12.03 -11.60 -18.36
CA ASP A 76 13.37 -11.49 -18.94
C ASP A 76 14.46 -11.66 -17.86
N GLN A 77 14.22 -11.15 -16.64
CA GLN A 77 15.17 -11.24 -15.51
C GLN A 77 15.16 -12.60 -14.82
N HIS A 78 13.99 -13.25 -14.76
CA HIS A 78 13.75 -14.48 -14.02
C HIS A 78 12.87 -15.45 -14.82
N PRO A 79 13.34 -15.97 -15.97
CA PRO A 79 12.54 -16.85 -16.82
C PRO A 79 12.03 -18.09 -16.08
N GLU A 80 12.77 -18.60 -15.10
CA GLU A 80 12.42 -19.73 -14.24
C GLU A 80 11.14 -19.50 -13.41
N LEU A 81 10.81 -18.23 -13.09
CA LEU A 81 9.57 -17.86 -12.40
C LEU A 81 8.35 -17.93 -13.31
N PHE A 82 8.53 -17.91 -14.63
CA PHE A 82 7.41 -17.94 -15.56
C PHE A 82 7.23 -19.32 -16.21
N GLU A 83 8.29 -20.11 -16.30
CA GLU A 83 8.22 -21.52 -16.72
C GLU A 83 7.42 -22.38 -15.71
N SER A 84 7.61 -22.15 -14.41
CA SER A 84 6.85 -22.80 -13.34
C SER A 84 5.36 -22.37 -13.32
N PHE A 85 5.05 -21.14 -13.71
CA PHE A 85 3.68 -20.63 -13.77
C PHE A 85 2.91 -21.09 -15.01
N ASN A 86 3.57 -21.25 -16.16
CA ASN A 86 2.92 -21.73 -17.38
C ASN A 86 2.44 -23.19 -17.26
N ASN A 87 3.07 -24.00 -16.41
CA ASN A 87 2.57 -25.35 -16.09
C ASN A 87 1.35 -25.34 -15.12
N GLY A 88 0.98 -24.20 -14.56
CA GLY A 88 -0.14 -24.07 -13.59
C GLY A 88 -1.24 -23.08 -13.97
N PHE A 89 -1.05 -22.21 -14.96
CA PHE A 89 -1.98 -21.10 -15.24
C PHE A 89 -3.03 -21.38 -16.34
N ASP A 90 -2.88 -22.44 -17.14
CA ASP A 90 -3.97 -22.94 -18.01
C ASP A 90 -5.22 -23.35 -17.21
N HIS A 91 -5.12 -23.43 -15.88
CA HIS A 91 -6.19 -23.85 -14.97
C HIS A 91 -6.86 -22.72 -14.16
N TYR A 92 -6.41 -21.45 -14.24
CA TYR A 92 -7.00 -20.37 -13.42
C TYR A 92 -8.37 -19.85 -13.88
N ASN A 93 -8.86 -20.31 -15.03
CA ASN A 93 -10.24 -20.09 -15.46
C ASN A 93 -11.22 -21.15 -14.91
N ASN A 94 -10.76 -22.17 -14.19
CA ASN A 94 -11.59 -23.24 -13.60
C ASN A 94 -11.47 -23.26 -12.07
N PHE A 95 -11.85 -22.17 -11.40
CA PHE A 95 -11.96 -22.09 -9.94
C PHE A 95 -13.22 -22.85 -9.47
N GLY A 96 -13.23 -24.17 -9.65
CA GLY A 96 -14.43 -24.97 -9.43
C GLY A 96 -14.26 -26.46 -9.71
N ARG A 97 -13.17 -27.08 -9.26
CA ARG A 97 -13.11 -28.51 -8.90
C ARG A 97 -11.71 -28.79 -8.34
N GLY A 98 -11.68 -29.31 -7.11
CA GLY A 98 -10.43 -29.76 -6.51
C GLY A 98 -9.78 -30.81 -7.40
N SER A 99 -8.52 -30.60 -7.74
CA SER A 99 -7.66 -31.63 -8.29
C SER A 99 -6.34 -31.57 -7.54
N GLU A 100 -6.10 -32.63 -6.80
CA GLU A 100 -4.80 -32.98 -6.23
C GLU A 100 -3.78 -33.09 -7.38
N PHE A 101 -2.65 -32.42 -7.27
CA PHE A 101 -1.54 -32.57 -8.22
C PHE A 101 -0.23 -32.77 -7.47
N TRP A 102 0.32 -33.99 -7.56
CA TRP A 102 1.71 -34.28 -7.23
C TRP A 102 2.55 -34.08 -8.50
N HIS A 103 3.49 -33.14 -8.46
CA HIS A 103 4.54 -33.00 -9.48
C HIS A 103 5.85 -33.53 -8.91
N GLN A 104 6.39 -34.58 -9.51
CA GLN A 104 7.73 -35.09 -9.23
C GLN A 104 8.63 -34.68 -10.40
N SER A 105 9.48 -33.67 -10.20
CA SER A 105 10.52 -33.28 -11.15
C SER A 105 11.88 -33.18 -10.45
N ASP A 106 12.86 -33.92 -10.95
CA ASP A 106 14.22 -34.08 -10.37
C ASP A 106 15.15 -32.85 -10.52
N LYS A 107 14.61 -31.64 -10.73
CA LYS A 107 15.41 -30.41 -10.92
C LYS A 107 14.95 -29.31 -9.97
N LEU A 108 15.78 -29.05 -8.97
CA LEU A 108 15.80 -27.85 -8.10
C LEU A 108 14.42 -27.34 -7.67
N THR A 109 13.96 -27.81 -6.51
CA THR A 109 12.82 -27.23 -5.78
C THR A 109 13.21 -25.88 -5.18
N PHE A 110 13.16 -24.81 -5.97
CA PHE A 110 13.10 -23.47 -5.41
C PHE A 110 11.63 -23.09 -5.21
N LEU A 111 11.25 -22.76 -3.97
CA LEU A 111 9.97 -22.17 -3.66
C LEU A 111 10.15 -20.65 -3.70
N ASN A 112 9.57 -19.99 -4.70
CA ASN A 112 9.51 -18.52 -4.72
C ASN A 112 8.16 -18.03 -4.19
N GLU A 113 8.15 -17.60 -2.92
CA GLU A 113 6.98 -16.98 -2.27
C GLU A 113 6.88 -15.46 -2.51
N ALA A 114 7.94 -14.84 -3.04
CA ALA A 114 8.14 -13.39 -3.08
C ALA A 114 7.91 -12.76 -4.46
N ILE A 115 7.04 -13.36 -5.28
CA ILE A 115 6.74 -12.83 -6.63
C ILE A 115 5.94 -11.53 -6.49
N PRO A 116 6.43 -10.40 -7.07
CA PRO A 116 5.68 -9.15 -7.05
C PRO A 116 4.28 -9.35 -7.66
N GLN A 117 3.24 -8.97 -6.92
CA GLN A 117 1.85 -9.03 -7.36
C GLN A 117 1.25 -7.63 -7.44
N PRO A 118 0.31 -7.37 -8.36
CA PRO A 118 -0.44 -6.14 -8.40
C PRO A 118 -1.06 -5.85 -7.04
N PHE A 119 -1.01 -4.58 -6.66
CA PHE A 119 -1.47 -4.17 -5.35
C PHE A 119 -2.25 -2.86 -5.43
N GLU A 120 -3.18 -2.70 -4.49
CA GLU A 120 -3.88 -1.45 -4.26
C GLU A 120 -4.19 -1.32 -2.76
N ARG A 121 -3.87 -0.15 -2.22
CA ARG A 121 -4.13 0.24 -0.83
C ARG A 121 -4.70 1.64 -0.81
N THR A 122 -5.61 1.85 0.12
CA THR A 122 -6.38 3.09 0.17
C THR A 122 -6.53 3.54 1.60
N PHE A 123 -6.21 4.81 1.85
CA PHE A 123 -6.16 5.43 3.17
C PHE A 123 -7.10 6.61 3.21
N GLN A 124 -8.05 6.60 4.14
CA GLN A 124 -8.95 7.72 4.37
C GLN A 124 -8.40 8.57 5.51
N PHE A 125 -8.29 9.89 5.30
CA PHE A 125 -7.87 10.80 6.36
C PHE A 125 -9.09 11.35 7.09
N PRO A 126 -9.03 11.52 8.42
CA PRO A 126 -10.12 12.11 9.18
C PRO A 126 -10.10 13.65 9.12
N THR A 127 -8.95 14.26 8.85
CA THR A 127 -8.78 15.72 8.76
C THR A 127 -8.43 16.15 7.34
N LYS A 128 -8.76 17.41 7.01
CA LYS A 128 -8.46 17.99 5.71
C LYS A 128 -6.95 18.02 5.49
N ILE A 129 -6.53 17.65 4.28
CA ILE A 129 -5.13 17.68 3.85
C ILE A 129 -4.97 18.58 2.63
N THR A 130 -3.77 19.11 2.41
CA THR A 130 -3.42 19.84 1.17
C THR A 130 -2.62 18.92 0.26
N PRO A 131 -3.14 18.54 -0.93
CA PRO A 131 -2.50 17.56 -1.80
C PRO A 131 -1.10 17.97 -2.25
N ASP A 132 -0.92 19.26 -2.53
CA ASP A 132 0.35 19.82 -3.04
C ASP A 132 1.49 19.77 -2.02
N THR A 133 1.17 19.49 -0.75
CA THR A 133 2.14 19.37 0.34
C THR A 133 2.52 17.91 0.64
N ILE A 134 1.95 16.95 -0.09
CA ILE A 134 2.24 15.53 0.12
C ILE A 134 3.63 15.21 -0.44
N GLU A 135 4.48 14.62 0.39
CA GLU A 135 5.81 14.18 0.00
C GLU A 135 5.86 12.66 -0.10
N VAL A 136 6.47 12.15 -1.18
CA VAL A 136 6.60 10.72 -1.45
C VAL A 136 8.05 10.38 -1.76
N SER A 137 8.58 9.36 -1.08
CA SER A 137 9.92 8.80 -1.36
C SER A 137 9.85 7.28 -1.42
N LEU A 138 10.74 6.68 -2.21
CA LEU A 138 10.91 5.23 -2.33
C LEU A 138 12.35 4.89 -2.01
N GLU A 139 12.57 4.23 -0.87
CA GLU A 139 13.90 3.89 -0.38
C GLU A 139 13.92 2.44 0.08
N ARG A 140 14.85 1.65 -0.47
CA ARG A 140 15.06 0.24 -0.09
C ARG A 140 13.77 -0.62 -0.10
N GLY A 141 12.91 -0.40 -1.11
CA GLY A 141 11.64 -1.12 -1.25
C GLY A 141 10.52 -0.65 -0.31
N ILE A 142 10.70 0.48 0.37
CA ILE A 142 9.68 1.09 1.24
C ILE A 142 9.24 2.41 0.63
N LEU A 143 7.95 2.51 0.32
CA LEU A 143 7.30 3.75 -0.08
C LEU A 143 6.88 4.53 1.16
N ASN A 144 7.52 5.67 1.40
CA ASN A 144 7.17 6.58 2.48
C ASN A 144 6.31 7.72 1.92
N VAL A 145 5.14 7.92 2.51
CA VAL A 145 4.24 9.05 2.18
C VAL A 145 4.07 9.89 3.44
N ASN A 146 4.51 11.14 3.39
CA ASN A 146 4.25 12.14 4.43
C ASN A 146 3.09 13.02 3.97
N VAL A 147 2.07 13.12 4.81
CA VAL A 147 0.86 13.90 4.51
C VAL A 147 0.66 14.96 5.59
N PRO A 148 1.09 16.20 5.37
CA PRO A 148 0.83 17.30 6.29
C PRO A 148 -0.66 17.56 6.45
N LYS A 149 -1.10 17.83 7.68
CA LYS A 149 -2.48 18.22 7.97
C LYS A 149 -2.68 19.69 7.58
N HIS A 150 -3.83 20.01 7.00
CA HIS A 150 -4.12 21.36 6.52
C HIS A 150 -4.22 22.35 7.68
N GLY A 151 -3.43 23.42 7.65
CA GLY A 151 -3.50 24.50 8.65
C GLY A 151 -2.92 24.18 10.03
N GLU A 152 -2.46 22.96 10.29
CA GLU A 152 -1.96 22.52 11.60
C GLU A 152 -0.46 22.78 11.77
N GLY A 153 -0.08 24.05 11.67
CA GLY A 153 1.23 24.59 12.09
C GLY A 153 1.12 25.70 13.15
N ASN A 154 -0.08 25.96 13.65
CA ASN A 154 -0.41 27.00 14.63
C ASN A 154 -1.23 26.41 15.80
N TRP A 155 -0.63 25.59 16.67
CA TRP A 155 -1.23 25.30 17.98
C TRP A 155 -0.22 24.72 18.98
N PRO A 156 -0.31 25.07 20.29
CA PRO A 156 -0.63 26.40 20.80
C PRO A 156 0.58 27.33 20.59
N LYS A 157 0.35 28.54 20.08
CA LYS A 157 1.33 29.62 20.22
C LYS A 157 1.19 30.21 21.62
N ASN A 158 2.30 30.40 22.33
CA ASN A 158 2.29 31.32 23.47
C ASN A 158 1.87 32.69 22.93
N ILE A 159 0.75 33.21 23.42
CA ILE A 159 0.31 34.57 23.16
C ILE A 159 0.88 35.39 24.32
N GLU A 160 1.84 36.28 24.04
CA GLU A 160 2.31 37.25 25.02
C GLU A 160 1.20 38.27 25.30
N ILE A 161 0.84 38.42 26.58
CA ILE A 161 -0.06 39.47 27.04
C ILE A 161 0.74 40.77 27.07
N LYS A 162 0.33 41.77 26.29
CA LYS A 162 0.90 43.11 26.38
C LYS A 162 0.16 43.90 27.46
N GLU A 163 0.89 44.44 28.42
CA GLU A 163 0.35 45.43 29.34
C GLU A 163 0.10 46.75 28.58
N VAL A 164 -1.02 47.40 28.88
CA VAL A 164 -1.46 48.70 28.31
C VAL A 164 -0.98 49.83 29.19
#